data_AF-A0A2E6ZR14-F1
#
_entry.id   AF-A0A2E6ZR14-F1
#
_cell.length_a   1.000
_cell.length_b   1.000
_cell.length_c   1.000
_cell.angle_alpha   90.00
_cell.angle_beta   90.00
_cell.angle_gamma   90.00
#
_symmetry.space_group_name_H-M   'P 1'
#
loop_
_entity.id
_entity.type
_entity.pdbx_description
1 polymer ?
#
loop_
_entity_poly.entity_id
_entity_poly.type
_entity_poly.pdbx_seq_one_letter_code
_entity_poly.pdbx_strand_id
1 'polypeptide(L)'
;FFGSLVAFDKLRGLMLPDKPVLFPGQQPLNVLLGLTSLGLGVWVVNEPSALMSYGLLVAVGSLLGILLTIPIGGADMPVAIALLNSYSGLAAASTGFVLNNEILIITGSLVGASGLILTRIMCKAMNRSLMNVLLGAIGEENTSVQDADEVYAGKVKSASAEEVAMLLDGARRVVVVPGYGMAVAQAQHQVRDLANLLEGNGTEVEYAIHPVAGRMPGHMNVLLAEADVDYDKLREMDSINPSFEQTDVSLIIGANDIVNPVARTDPSSPIAGMPILDVDKSRTVVVIKRSLSPGFAGIPNPLFAADNTLMLFGDGKQAVLDLIAAVKDT
;
A
#
# COMPACT_ATOMS: atom_id res chain seq x y z
N PHE A 1 20.76 -0.82 -8.26
CA PHE A 1 21.41 -0.84 -6.94
C PHE A 1 21.12 0.41 -6.13
N PHE A 2 21.69 1.58 -6.47
CA PHE A 2 21.51 2.79 -5.66
C PHE A 2 20.06 3.27 -5.53
N GLY A 3 19.23 3.08 -6.56
CA GLY A 3 17.79 3.31 -6.44
C GLY A 3 17.12 2.45 -5.35
N SER A 4 17.56 1.21 -5.16
CA SER A 4 17.06 0.33 -4.08
C SER A 4 17.53 0.78 -2.70
N LEU A 5 18.74 1.36 -2.60
CA LEU A 5 19.22 1.96 -1.35
C LEU A 5 18.40 3.19 -0.97
N VAL A 6 18.03 4.04 -1.94
CA VAL A 6 17.14 5.18 -1.70
C VAL A 6 15.76 4.71 -1.24
N ALA A 7 15.20 3.67 -1.87
CA ALA A 7 13.93 3.10 -1.44
C ALA A 7 14.01 2.52 -0.01
N PHE A 8 15.11 1.83 0.32
CA PHE A 8 15.36 1.33 1.67
C PHE A 8 15.43 2.47 2.71
N ASP A 9 16.19 3.52 2.40
CA ASP A 9 16.36 4.68 3.28
C ASP A 9 15.02 5.36 3.59
N LYS A 10 14.18 5.58 2.55
CA LYS A 10 12.83 6.14 2.70
C LYS A 10 11.93 5.28 3.56
N LEU A 11 11.88 3.97 3.32
CA LEU A 11 11.00 3.07 4.08
C LEU A 11 11.44 2.90 5.54
N ARG A 12 12.75 2.97 5.81
CA ARG A 12 13.26 2.95 7.18
C ARG A 12 13.13 4.30 7.89
N GLY A 13 12.98 5.40 7.15
CA GLY A 13 12.90 6.75 7.71
C GLY A 13 14.22 7.23 8.30
N LEU A 14 15.35 6.89 7.67
CA LEU A 14 16.69 7.24 8.18
C LEU A 14 17.07 8.69 7.82
N MET A 15 17.26 9.01 6.53
CA MET A 15 17.70 10.33 6.07
C MET A 15 16.66 11.05 5.21
N LEU A 16 15.97 10.34 4.32
CA LEU A 16 15.02 10.94 3.38
C LEU A 16 13.60 10.99 3.96
N PRO A 17 12.84 12.06 3.66
CA PRO A 17 11.43 12.14 4.06
C PRO A 17 10.58 11.15 3.26
N ASP A 18 9.48 10.71 3.87
CA ASP A 18 8.44 9.88 3.23
C ASP A 18 7.76 10.63 2.06
N LYS A 19 7.82 11.97 2.03
CA LYS A 19 7.25 12.78 0.95
C LYS A 19 8.13 12.77 -0.30
N PRO A 20 7.53 12.94 -1.50
CA PRO A 20 8.27 13.23 -2.74
C PRO A 20 9.22 14.42 -2.54
N VAL A 21 10.49 14.25 -2.92
CA VAL A 21 11.46 15.35 -2.95
C VAL A 21 11.68 15.72 -4.41
N LEU A 22 11.17 16.89 -4.80
CA LEU A 22 11.25 17.42 -6.15
C LEU A 22 12.23 18.60 -6.16
N PHE A 23 13.04 18.72 -7.20
CA PHE A 23 13.91 19.89 -7.41
C PHE A 23 13.74 20.43 -8.84
N PRO A 24 13.88 21.75 -9.04
CA PRO A 24 13.68 22.37 -10.35
C PRO A 24 14.69 21.83 -11.36
N GLY A 25 14.21 21.38 -12.52
CA GLY A 25 15.05 20.82 -13.59
C GLY A 25 15.41 19.33 -13.44
N GLN A 26 14.75 18.60 -12.54
CA GLN A 26 14.99 17.16 -12.37
C GLN A 26 14.73 16.34 -13.63
N GLN A 27 13.64 16.60 -14.34
CA GLN A 27 13.29 15.85 -15.55
C GLN A 27 14.28 16.03 -16.71
N PRO A 28 14.67 17.27 -17.10
CA PRO A 28 15.70 17.43 -18.13
C PRO A 28 17.05 16.86 -17.69
N LEU A 29 17.39 16.92 -16.39
CA LEU A 29 18.60 16.28 -15.87
C LEU A 29 18.55 14.75 -16.00
N ASN A 30 17.42 14.12 -15.65
CA ASN A 30 17.24 12.68 -15.77
C ASN A 30 17.35 12.22 -17.23
N VAL A 31 16.73 12.95 -18.16
CA VAL A 31 16.82 12.67 -19.60
C VAL A 31 18.27 12.83 -20.09
N LEU A 32 18.96 13.90 -19.68
CA LEU A 32 20.36 14.14 -20.03
C LEU A 32 21.26 13.00 -19.52
N LEU A 33 21.09 12.57 -18.27
CA LEU A 33 21.85 11.45 -17.70
C LEU A 33 21.52 10.13 -18.41
N GLY A 34 20.26 9.91 -18.79
CA GLY A 34 19.85 8.76 -19.60
C GLY A 34 20.54 8.71 -20.95
N LEU A 35 20.51 9.82 -21.71
CA LEU A 35 21.21 9.94 -22.99
C LEU A 35 22.72 9.80 -22.84
N THR A 36 23.29 10.39 -21.78
CA THR A 36 24.72 10.26 -21.46
C THR A 36 25.09 8.81 -21.18
N SER A 37 24.27 8.07 -20.44
CA SER A 37 24.50 6.65 -20.17
C SER A 37 24.48 5.79 -21.44
N LEU A 38 23.57 6.10 -22.39
CA LEU A 38 23.54 5.44 -23.69
C LEU A 38 24.79 5.75 -24.53
N GLY A 39 25.20 7.01 -24.57
CA GLY A 39 26.43 7.43 -25.27
C GLY A 39 27.69 6.78 -24.69
N LEU A 40 27.81 6.73 -23.36
CA LEU A 40 28.89 6.02 -22.68
C LEU A 40 28.85 4.51 -22.95
N GLY A 41 27.66 3.90 -23.04
CA GLY A 41 27.49 2.51 -23.41
C GLY A 41 28.04 2.21 -24.82
N VAL A 42 27.74 3.06 -25.80
CA VAL A 42 28.30 2.95 -27.16
C VAL A 42 29.82 3.11 -27.15
N TRP A 43 30.35 4.04 -26.36
CA TRP A 43 31.80 4.21 -26.24
C TRP A 43 32.48 2.97 -25.63
N VAL A 44 31.92 2.39 -24.57
CA VAL A 44 32.44 1.15 -23.96
C VAL A 44 32.49 0.00 -24.97
N VAL A 45 31.48 -0.10 -25.85
CA VAL A 45 31.45 -1.14 -26.90
C VAL A 45 32.52 -0.90 -27.96
N ASN A 46 32.74 0.37 -28.36
CA ASN A 46 33.73 0.72 -29.38
C ASN A 46 35.17 0.61 -28.86
N GLU A 47 35.41 0.90 -27.57
CA GLU A 47 36.75 0.89 -26.97
C GLU A 47 36.75 0.17 -25.59
N PRO A 48 36.70 -1.17 -25.58
CA PRO A 48 36.53 -1.94 -24.34
C PRO A 48 37.70 -1.80 -23.34
N SER A 49 38.89 -1.42 -23.81
CA SER A 49 40.08 -1.21 -22.98
C SER A 49 40.04 0.10 -22.18
N ALA A 50 39.16 1.04 -22.54
CA ALA A 50 39.05 2.33 -21.86
C ALA A 50 38.28 2.19 -20.54
N LEU A 51 38.97 1.77 -19.47
CA LEU A 51 38.39 1.64 -18.11
C LEU A 51 37.68 2.92 -17.62
N MET A 52 38.11 4.09 -18.10
CA MET A 52 37.47 5.36 -17.78
C MET A 52 36.02 5.44 -18.28
N SER A 53 35.73 4.94 -19.49
CA SER A 53 34.38 4.95 -20.05
C SER A 53 33.42 4.07 -19.23
N TYR A 54 33.90 2.90 -18.79
CA TYR A 54 33.17 2.00 -17.90
C TYR A 54 32.94 2.64 -16.52
N GLY A 55 33.98 3.25 -15.92
CA GLY A 55 33.85 3.94 -14.63
C GLY A 55 32.85 5.08 -14.66
N LEU A 56 32.86 5.88 -15.73
CA LEU A 56 31.87 6.94 -15.95
C LEU A 56 30.47 6.39 -16.14
N LEU A 57 30.30 5.29 -16.89
CA LEU A 57 29.00 4.65 -17.08
C LEU A 57 28.42 4.18 -15.74
N VAL A 58 29.24 3.55 -14.89
CA VAL A 58 28.83 3.13 -13.54
C VAL A 58 28.46 4.34 -12.68
N ALA A 59 29.24 5.42 -12.72
CA ALA A 59 28.95 6.65 -11.96
C ALA A 59 27.63 7.31 -12.40
N VAL A 60 27.42 7.47 -13.71
CA VAL A 60 26.19 8.05 -14.28
C VAL A 60 24.98 7.16 -13.97
N GLY A 61 25.11 5.83 -14.15
CA GLY A 61 24.04 4.89 -13.82
C GLY A 61 23.69 4.88 -12.32
N SER A 62 24.69 5.06 -11.46
CA SER A 62 24.50 5.19 -10.01
C SER A 62 23.74 6.45 -9.66
N LEU A 63 24.14 7.60 -10.23
CA LEU A 63 23.47 8.88 -10.02
C LEU A 63 22.03 8.86 -10.58
N LEU A 64 21.83 8.30 -11.76
CA LEU A 64 20.51 8.14 -12.37
C LEU A 64 19.60 7.25 -11.51
N GLY A 65 20.13 6.17 -10.95
CA GLY A 65 19.39 5.33 -10.00
C GLY A 65 18.93 6.09 -8.75
N ILE A 66 19.75 7.02 -8.23
CA ILE A 66 19.38 7.87 -7.10
C ILE A 66 18.29 8.87 -7.51
N LEU A 67 18.51 9.59 -8.61
CA LEU A 67 17.63 10.69 -9.05
C LEU A 67 16.26 10.23 -9.57
N LEU A 68 16.15 8.98 -10.04
CA LEU A 68 14.86 8.38 -10.42
C LEU A 68 14.04 7.89 -9.22
N THR A 69 14.67 7.53 -8.09
CA THR A 69 13.94 7.05 -6.91
C THR A 69 13.60 8.15 -5.91
N ILE A 70 14.41 9.20 -5.79
CA ILE A 70 14.15 10.35 -4.91
C ILE A 70 12.75 11.00 -5.09
N PRO A 71 12.21 11.21 -6.31
CA PRO A 71 10.93 11.89 -6.48
C PRO A 71 9.73 11.00 -6.12
N ILE A 72 9.93 9.70 -5.99
CA ILE A 72 8.85 8.77 -5.70
C ILE A 72 8.48 8.89 -4.21
N GLY A 73 7.18 9.01 -3.90
CA GLY A 73 6.66 9.15 -2.54
C GLY A 73 6.58 7.83 -1.78
N GLY A 74 6.45 7.89 -0.45
CA GLY A 74 6.45 6.75 0.46
C GLY A 74 5.43 5.65 0.16
N ALA A 75 4.21 5.97 -0.28
CA ALA A 75 3.23 4.94 -0.66
C ALA A 75 3.33 4.48 -2.10
N ASP A 76 4.07 5.18 -2.95
CA ASP A 76 4.41 4.66 -4.27
C ASP A 76 5.70 3.83 -4.25
N MET A 77 6.44 3.84 -3.12
CA MET A 77 7.63 3.00 -2.91
C MET A 77 7.41 1.52 -3.25
N PRO A 78 6.27 0.89 -2.90
CA PRO A 78 6.06 -0.52 -3.23
C PRO A 78 6.09 -0.78 -4.75
N VAL A 79 5.56 0.15 -5.55
CA VAL A 79 5.62 0.10 -7.03
C VAL A 79 7.06 0.24 -7.51
N ALA A 80 7.82 1.17 -6.93
CA ALA A 80 9.24 1.36 -7.23
C ALA A 80 10.07 0.12 -6.88
N ILE A 81 9.77 -0.55 -5.76
CA ILE A 81 10.44 -1.80 -5.37
C ILE A 81 10.17 -2.91 -6.38
N ALA A 82 8.91 -3.10 -6.79
CA ALA A 82 8.56 -4.09 -7.80
C ALA A 82 9.28 -3.83 -9.14
N LEU A 83 9.38 -2.55 -9.54
CA LEU A 83 10.08 -2.15 -10.76
C LEU A 83 11.60 -2.37 -10.66
N LEU A 84 12.21 -1.98 -9.54
CA LEU A 84 13.64 -2.19 -9.30
C LEU A 84 13.98 -3.68 -9.22
N ASN A 85 13.06 -4.52 -8.73
CA ASN A 85 13.18 -5.97 -8.77
C ASN A 85 13.08 -6.53 -10.20
N SER A 86 12.26 -5.93 -11.06
CA SER A 86 12.31 -6.27 -12.49
C SER A 86 13.68 -5.95 -13.10
N TYR A 87 14.24 -4.76 -12.78
CA TYR A 87 15.53 -4.35 -13.31
C TYR A 87 16.69 -5.24 -12.85
N SER A 88 16.67 -5.76 -11.62
CA SER A 88 17.65 -6.75 -11.18
C SER A 88 17.55 -8.05 -11.98
N GLY A 89 16.34 -8.52 -12.28
CA GLY A 89 16.10 -9.66 -13.16
C GLY A 89 16.62 -9.46 -14.58
N LEU A 90 16.29 -8.32 -15.21
CA LEU A 90 16.79 -7.97 -16.55
C LEU A 90 18.32 -7.85 -16.61
N ALA A 91 18.93 -7.29 -15.56
CA ALA A 91 20.39 -7.22 -15.43
C ALA A 91 21.03 -8.62 -15.28
N ALA A 92 20.41 -9.50 -14.50
CA ALA A 92 20.85 -10.90 -14.36
C ALA A 92 20.74 -11.66 -15.68
N ALA A 93 19.65 -11.49 -16.43
CA ALA A 93 19.49 -12.10 -17.75
C ALA A 93 20.54 -11.59 -18.75
N SER A 94 20.80 -10.28 -18.75
CA SER A 94 21.84 -9.65 -19.59
C SER A 94 23.23 -10.21 -19.26
N THR A 95 23.53 -10.39 -17.96
CA THR A 95 24.77 -11.05 -17.50
C THR A 95 24.82 -12.51 -17.96
N GLY A 96 23.68 -13.21 -17.95
CA GLY A 96 23.55 -14.57 -18.47
C GLY A 96 23.94 -14.69 -19.94
N PHE A 97 23.53 -13.72 -20.79
CA PHE A 97 23.97 -13.67 -22.19
C PHE A 97 25.48 -13.47 -22.33
N VAL A 98 26.07 -12.57 -21.53
CA VAL A 98 27.52 -12.32 -21.55
C VAL A 98 28.33 -13.55 -21.14
N LEU A 99 27.82 -14.32 -20.16
CA LEU A 99 28.48 -15.51 -19.63
C LEU A 99 28.09 -16.81 -20.36
N ASN A 100 27.21 -16.75 -21.37
CA ASN A 100 26.58 -17.92 -21.99
C ASN A 100 26.00 -18.91 -20.95
N ASN A 101 25.33 -18.38 -19.91
CA ASN A 101 24.75 -19.17 -18.83
C ASN A 101 23.21 -19.17 -18.95
N GLU A 102 22.67 -20.28 -19.43
CA GLU A 102 21.23 -20.48 -19.65
C GLU A 102 20.41 -20.32 -18.36
N ILE A 103 20.92 -20.78 -17.21
CA ILE A 103 20.23 -20.67 -15.93
C ILE A 103 20.05 -19.19 -15.55
N LEU A 104 21.08 -18.37 -15.74
CA LEU A 104 20.99 -16.92 -15.47
C LEU A 104 20.03 -16.21 -16.42
N ILE A 105 19.97 -16.62 -17.69
CA ILE A 105 19.03 -16.07 -18.66
C ILE A 105 17.59 -16.42 -18.25
N ILE A 106 17.32 -17.69 -17.95
CA ILE A 106 15.98 -18.17 -17.58
C ILE A 106 15.52 -17.54 -16.26
N THR A 107 16.35 -17.61 -15.22
CA THR A 107 15.99 -17.06 -13.89
C THR A 107 15.88 -15.54 -13.93
N GLY A 108 16.80 -14.84 -14.60
CA GLY A 108 16.76 -13.38 -14.73
C GLY A 108 15.53 -12.90 -15.51
N SER A 109 15.18 -13.56 -16.62
CA SER A 109 13.99 -13.19 -17.40
C SER A 109 12.68 -13.46 -16.64
N LEU A 110 12.60 -14.57 -15.88
CA LEU A 110 11.46 -14.87 -15.02
C LEU A 110 11.27 -13.80 -13.94
N VAL A 111 12.34 -13.43 -13.23
CA VAL A 111 12.32 -12.37 -12.22
C VAL A 111 11.95 -11.02 -12.85
N GLY A 112 12.55 -10.70 -14.00
CA GLY A 112 12.30 -9.48 -14.76
C GLY A 112 10.83 -9.33 -15.15
N ALA A 113 10.25 -10.37 -15.75
CA ALA A 113 8.84 -10.39 -16.17
C ALA A 113 7.88 -10.33 -14.97
N SER A 114 8.14 -11.12 -13.93
CA SER A 114 7.32 -11.12 -12.71
C SER A 114 7.28 -9.73 -12.05
N GLY A 115 8.44 -9.07 -11.95
CA GLY A 115 8.52 -7.70 -11.42
C GLY A 115 7.66 -6.70 -12.23
N LEU A 116 7.72 -6.74 -13.56
CA LEU A 116 6.90 -5.83 -14.40
C LEU A 116 5.40 -6.10 -14.27
N ILE A 117 5.00 -7.37 -14.23
CA ILE A 117 3.60 -7.76 -14.05
C ILE A 117 3.11 -7.24 -12.69
N LEU A 118 3.88 -7.46 -11.63
CA LEU A 118 3.55 -6.97 -10.30
C LEU A 118 3.45 -5.44 -10.27
N THR A 119 4.43 -4.72 -10.83
CA THR A 119 4.38 -3.25 -10.98
C THR A 119 3.07 -2.80 -11.64
N ARG A 120 2.65 -3.47 -12.72
CA ARG A 120 1.42 -3.12 -13.44
C ARG A 120 0.16 -3.39 -12.62
N ILE A 121 0.11 -4.51 -11.89
CA ILE A 121 -1.01 -4.84 -11.00
C ILE A 121 -1.14 -3.78 -9.91
N MET A 122 -0.02 -3.37 -9.31
CA MET A 122 -0.02 -2.33 -8.28
C MET A 122 -0.46 -0.97 -8.81
N CYS A 123 0.09 -0.54 -9.95
CA CYS A 123 -0.32 0.70 -10.62
C CYS A 123 -1.84 0.72 -10.89
N LYS A 124 -2.39 -0.39 -11.40
CA LYS A 124 -3.83 -0.52 -11.65
C LYS A 124 -4.64 -0.46 -10.34
N ALA A 125 -4.19 -1.13 -9.30
CA ALA A 125 -4.87 -1.14 -7.99
C ALA A 125 -4.84 0.22 -7.28
N MET A 126 -3.84 1.06 -7.57
CA MET A 126 -3.75 2.44 -7.07
C MET A 126 -4.43 3.47 -7.98
N ASN A 127 -4.96 3.04 -9.13
CA ASN A 127 -5.42 3.89 -10.23
C ASN A 127 -4.39 4.98 -10.64
N ARG A 128 -3.10 4.62 -10.68
CA ARG A 128 -2.00 5.51 -11.10
C ARG A 128 -1.20 4.89 -12.23
N SER A 129 -0.81 5.70 -13.21
CA SER A 129 0.06 5.24 -14.30
C SER A 129 1.50 5.06 -13.80
N LEU A 130 2.26 4.13 -14.40
CA LEU A 130 3.68 3.95 -14.09
C LEU A 130 4.49 5.24 -14.30
N MET A 131 4.11 6.02 -15.31
CA MET A 131 4.75 7.30 -15.61
C MET A 131 4.53 8.31 -14.48
N ASN A 132 3.31 8.41 -13.94
CA ASN A 132 2.98 9.31 -12.84
C ASN A 132 3.73 8.92 -11.55
N VAL A 133 3.91 7.61 -11.33
CA VAL A 133 4.69 7.11 -10.19
C VAL A 133 6.18 7.47 -10.34
N LEU A 134 6.77 7.26 -11.53
CA LEU A 134 8.20 7.48 -11.75
C LEU A 134 8.61 8.95 -11.83
N LEU A 135 7.77 9.79 -12.43
CA LEU A 135 8.08 11.21 -12.58
C LEU A 135 7.83 12.00 -11.29
N GLY A 136 7.26 11.37 -10.26
CA GLY A 136 6.54 12.08 -9.20
C GLY A 136 5.31 12.77 -9.79
N ALA A 137 4.37 13.21 -8.95
CA ALA A 137 3.16 13.88 -9.42
C ALA A 137 3.49 15.22 -10.11
N ILE A 138 3.85 15.18 -11.40
CA ILE A 138 3.85 16.34 -12.29
C ILE A 138 2.38 16.62 -12.58
N GLY A 139 1.74 17.46 -11.77
CA GLY A 139 0.42 18.02 -12.10
C GLY A 139 -0.70 17.89 -11.08
N GLU A 140 -0.48 17.40 -9.86
CA GLU A 140 -1.53 17.37 -8.81
C GLU A 140 -1.52 18.63 -7.92
N GLU A 141 -1.21 19.81 -8.48
CA GLU A 141 -1.36 21.09 -7.76
C GLU A 141 -2.80 21.62 -7.76
N ASN A 142 -3.76 20.95 -8.41
CA ASN A 142 -5.14 21.44 -8.54
C ASN A 142 -6.22 20.51 -7.94
N THR A 143 -5.82 19.63 -7.03
CA THR A 143 -6.75 18.76 -6.31
C THR A 143 -7.24 19.53 -5.08
N SER A 144 -8.49 20.02 -5.12
CA SER A 144 -9.12 20.66 -3.97
C SER A 144 -9.27 19.65 -2.83
N VAL A 145 -8.31 19.63 -1.92
CA VAL A 145 -8.41 18.85 -0.69
C VAL A 145 -9.54 19.46 0.12
N GLN A 146 -10.67 18.75 0.22
CA GLN A 146 -11.76 19.15 1.10
C GLN A 146 -11.23 19.32 2.52
N ASP A 147 -11.65 20.39 3.19
CA ASP A 147 -11.25 20.63 4.57
C ASP A 147 -11.80 19.52 5.47
N ALA A 148 -10.93 18.97 6.31
CA ALA A 148 -11.31 17.91 7.23
C ALA A 148 -12.42 18.36 8.19
N ASP A 149 -12.40 19.64 8.58
CA ASP A 149 -13.40 20.21 9.48
C ASP A 149 -14.79 20.29 8.83
N GLU A 150 -14.87 20.55 7.51
CA GLU A 150 -16.14 20.53 6.76
C GLU A 150 -16.68 19.10 6.58
N VAL A 151 -15.80 18.13 6.32
CA VAL A 151 -16.20 16.73 6.11
C VAL A 151 -16.69 16.09 7.41
N TYR A 152 -16.00 16.36 8.52
CA TYR A 152 -16.33 15.74 9.80
C TYR A 152 -17.41 16.48 10.58
N ALA A 153 -17.49 17.82 10.49
CA ALA A 153 -18.57 18.70 10.99
C ALA A 153 -19.29 18.26 12.29
N GLY A 154 -18.58 17.66 13.25
CA GLY A 154 -19.15 17.11 14.50
C GLY A 154 -20.04 15.86 14.34
N LYS A 155 -20.09 15.23 13.17
CA LYS A 155 -20.89 14.03 12.86
C LYS A 155 -20.22 12.72 13.25
N VAL A 156 -18.97 12.77 13.70
CA VAL A 156 -18.19 11.58 14.06
C VAL A 156 -18.74 10.98 15.35
N LYS A 157 -19.22 9.73 15.27
CA LYS A 157 -19.74 8.97 16.41
C LYS A 157 -18.60 8.14 17.01
N SER A 158 -18.23 8.39 18.26
CA SER A 158 -17.30 7.54 19.00
C SER A 158 -18.05 6.45 19.74
N ALA A 159 -17.50 5.23 19.79
CA ALA A 159 -18.03 4.11 20.57
C ALA A 159 -16.97 3.55 21.52
N SER A 160 -17.40 2.99 22.65
CA SER A 160 -16.53 2.24 23.57
C SER A 160 -16.32 0.79 23.11
N ALA A 161 -15.35 0.09 23.70
CA ALA A 161 -15.12 -1.32 23.39
C ALA A 161 -16.33 -2.19 23.77
N GLU A 162 -17.01 -1.85 24.86
CA GLU A 162 -18.20 -2.55 25.34
C GLU A 162 -19.38 -2.36 24.38
N GLU A 163 -19.61 -1.15 23.88
CA GLU A 163 -20.67 -0.88 22.90
C GLU A 163 -20.43 -1.64 21.59
N VAL A 164 -19.18 -1.70 21.14
CA VAL A 164 -18.80 -2.47 19.95
C VAL A 164 -18.93 -3.97 20.20
N ALA A 165 -18.56 -4.47 21.39
CA ALA A 165 -18.73 -5.87 21.74
C ALA A 165 -20.20 -6.32 21.68
N MET A 166 -21.13 -5.49 22.16
CA MET A 166 -22.57 -5.76 22.06
C MET A 166 -23.05 -5.85 20.59
N LEU A 167 -22.48 -5.05 19.69
CA LEU A 167 -22.77 -5.12 18.26
C LEU A 167 -22.22 -6.41 17.63
N LEU A 168 -21.03 -6.84 18.06
CA LEU A 168 -20.40 -8.06 17.57
C LEU A 168 -21.10 -9.33 18.07
N ASP A 169 -21.60 -9.33 19.31
CA ASP A 169 -22.35 -10.45 19.87
C ASP A 169 -23.66 -10.74 19.10
N GLY A 170 -24.35 -9.69 18.65
CA GLY A 170 -25.54 -9.82 17.80
C GLY A 170 -25.28 -10.07 16.31
N ALA A 171 -24.02 -10.06 15.86
CA ALA A 171 -23.66 -10.13 14.45
C ALA A 171 -23.57 -11.58 13.97
N ARG A 172 -24.18 -11.87 12.81
CA ARG A 172 -24.05 -13.18 12.15
C ARG A 172 -22.88 -13.23 11.19
N ARG A 173 -22.56 -12.08 10.56
CA ARG A 173 -21.46 -11.97 9.61
C ARG A 173 -20.62 -10.73 9.86
N VAL A 174 -19.33 -10.95 10.13
CA VAL A 174 -18.34 -9.91 10.42
C VAL A 174 -17.23 -9.95 9.38
N VAL A 175 -16.96 -8.82 8.74
CA VAL A 175 -15.85 -8.69 7.79
C VAL A 175 -14.76 -7.82 8.39
N VAL A 176 -13.58 -8.40 8.61
CA VAL A 176 -12.41 -7.69 9.10
C VAL A 176 -11.65 -7.08 7.93
N VAL A 177 -11.37 -5.78 8.00
CA VAL A 177 -10.64 -5.03 6.97
C VAL A 177 -9.30 -4.56 7.55
N PRO A 178 -8.22 -5.36 7.39
CA PRO A 178 -6.90 -5.01 7.91
C PRO A 178 -6.24 -3.92 7.07
N GLY A 179 -5.66 -2.94 7.75
CA GLY A 179 -4.86 -1.88 7.14
C GLY A 179 -3.44 -1.78 7.70
N TYR A 180 -2.68 -0.81 7.21
CA TYR A 180 -1.30 -0.59 7.67
C TYR A 180 -1.20 -0.33 9.17
N GLY A 181 -2.21 0.30 9.78
CA GLY A 181 -2.23 0.53 11.23
C GLY A 181 -2.24 -0.76 12.07
N MET A 182 -2.83 -1.85 11.56
CA MET A 182 -2.76 -3.17 12.21
C MET A 182 -1.32 -3.69 12.26
N ALA A 183 -0.58 -3.53 11.16
CA ALA A 183 0.83 -3.94 11.06
C ALA A 183 1.72 -3.09 11.97
N VAL A 184 1.50 -1.77 12.03
CA VAL A 184 2.26 -0.88 12.91
C VAL A 184 2.06 -1.23 14.39
N ALA A 185 0.82 -1.59 14.76
CA ALA A 185 0.50 -1.98 16.13
C ALA A 185 0.87 -3.44 16.47
N GLN A 186 1.29 -4.24 15.48
CA GLN A 186 1.52 -5.68 15.65
C GLN A 186 0.30 -6.40 16.25
N ALA A 187 -0.87 -6.08 15.71
CA ALA A 187 -2.16 -6.54 16.23
C ALA A 187 -2.68 -7.84 15.58
N GLN A 188 -1.97 -8.40 14.60
CA GLN A 188 -2.45 -9.54 13.79
C GLN A 188 -2.87 -10.77 14.61
N HIS A 189 -2.15 -11.08 15.69
CA HIS A 189 -2.50 -12.20 16.57
C HIS A 189 -3.77 -11.91 17.37
N GLN A 190 -3.93 -10.68 17.87
CA GLN A 190 -5.13 -10.28 18.61
C GLN A 190 -6.34 -10.26 17.68
N VAL A 191 -6.18 -9.82 16.44
CA VAL A 191 -7.26 -9.84 15.44
C VAL A 191 -7.72 -11.26 15.14
N ARG A 192 -6.79 -12.22 15.03
CA ARG A 192 -7.14 -13.65 14.94
C ARG A 192 -7.86 -14.13 16.19
N ASP A 193 -7.34 -13.81 17.38
CA ASP A 193 -7.95 -14.27 18.64
C ASP A 193 -9.39 -13.75 18.80
N LEU A 194 -9.66 -12.51 18.37
CA LEU A 194 -11.00 -11.95 18.28
C LEU A 194 -11.86 -12.72 17.27
N ALA A 195 -11.34 -12.98 16.06
CA ALA A 195 -12.08 -13.73 15.04
C ALA A 195 -12.45 -15.15 15.53
N ASN A 196 -11.51 -15.86 16.15
CA ASN A 196 -11.76 -17.19 16.72
C ASN A 196 -12.80 -17.16 17.84
N LEU A 197 -12.83 -16.10 18.64
CA LEU A 197 -13.83 -15.93 19.69
C LEU A 197 -15.23 -15.75 19.10
N LEU A 198 -15.36 -14.90 18.08
CA LEU A 198 -16.63 -14.66 17.37
C LEU A 198 -17.12 -15.91 16.65
N GLU A 199 -16.23 -16.64 15.98
CA GLU A 199 -16.55 -17.92 15.34
C GLU A 199 -16.99 -18.99 16.34
N GLY A 200 -16.39 -19.00 17.54
CA GLY A 200 -16.82 -19.84 18.66
C GLY A 200 -18.26 -19.59 19.08
N ASN A 201 -18.76 -18.36 18.89
CA ASN A 201 -20.13 -17.96 19.15
C ASN A 201 -21.06 -18.15 17.92
N GLY A 202 -20.55 -18.70 16.82
CA GLY A 202 -21.32 -19.02 15.61
C GLY A 202 -21.40 -17.89 14.58
N THR A 203 -20.62 -16.82 14.74
CA THR A 203 -20.49 -15.73 13.77
C THR A 203 -19.57 -16.13 12.62
N GLU A 204 -19.95 -15.85 11.37
CA GLU A 204 -19.10 -16.00 10.20
C GLU A 204 -18.10 -14.83 10.12
N VAL A 205 -16.80 -15.11 10.16
CA VAL A 205 -15.75 -14.10 10.08
C VAL A 205 -14.91 -14.27 8.82
N GLU A 206 -14.83 -13.23 8.00
CA GLU A 206 -14.01 -13.18 6.79
C GLU A 206 -13.07 -11.98 6.80
N TYR A 207 -11.96 -12.07 6.09
CA TYR A 207 -10.97 -10.99 5.96
C TYR A 207 -11.01 -10.41 4.56
N ALA A 208 -11.30 -9.12 4.45
CA ALA A 208 -11.30 -8.40 3.18
C ALA A 208 -9.93 -7.78 2.90
N ILE A 209 -9.20 -8.35 1.94
CA ILE A 209 -7.84 -7.92 1.61
C ILE A 209 -7.84 -7.01 0.39
N HIS A 210 -7.47 -5.75 0.62
CA HIS A 210 -7.22 -4.80 -0.46
C HIS A 210 -5.83 -5.04 -1.08
N PRO A 211 -5.68 -5.04 -2.42
CA PRO A 211 -4.40 -5.35 -3.09
C PRO A 211 -3.22 -4.46 -2.68
N VAL A 212 -3.51 -3.21 -2.31
CA VAL A 212 -2.51 -2.24 -1.82
C VAL A 212 -2.61 -1.92 -0.32
N ALA A 213 -3.24 -2.80 0.46
CA ALA A 213 -3.19 -2.67 1.91
C ALA A 213 -1.75 -2.85 2.44
N GLY A 214 -1.23 -1.85 3.14
CA GLY A 214 0.10 -1.89 3.77
C GLY A 214 1.17 -1.10 3.02
N ARG A 215 2.42 -1.59 3.07
CA ARG A 215 3.60 -0.97 2.42
C ARG A 215 4.37 -1.95 1.52
N MET A 216 3.77 -3.10 1.20
CA MET A 216 4.30 -4.06 0.24
C MET A 216 3.15 -4.88 -0.37
N PRO A 217 3.29 -5.42 -1.58
CA PRO A 217 2.31 -6.37 -2.13
C PRO A 217 2.12 -7.57 -1.20
N GLY A 218 0.86 -7.93 -0.96
CA GLY A 218 0.52 -9.04 -0.08
C GLY A 218 0.91 -8.84 1.39
N HIS A 219 1.18 -7.59 1.83
CA HIS A 219 1.62 -7.32 3.20
C HIS A 219 0.65 -7.92 4.23
N MET A 220 -0.65 -7.71 4.04
CA MET A 220 -1.66 -8.23 4.97
C MET A 220 -1.78 -9.75 4.90
N ASN A 221 -1.67 -10.36 3.71
CA ASN A 221 -1.70 -11.82 3.56
C ASN A 221 -0.60 -12.48 4.37
N VAL A 222 0.63 -11.96 4.28
CA VAL A 222 1.78 -12.52 5.01
C VAL A 222 1.61 -12.37 6.52
N LEU A 223 1.16 -11.21 7.00
CA LEU A 223 0.96 -10.99 8.44
C LEU A 223 -0.17 -11.86 9.02
N LEU A 224 -1.25 -12.06 8.26
CA LEU A 224 -2.34 -12.92 8.69
C LEU A 224 -1.93 -14.40 8.63
N ALA A 225 -1.13 -14.80 7.64
CA ALA A 225 -0.55 -16.13 7.59
C ALA A 225 0.44 -16.38 8.75
N GLU A 226 1.27 -15.39 9.12
CA GLU A 226 2.12 -15.45 10.31
C GLU A 226 1.29 -15.58 11.60
N ALA A 227 0.12 -14.94 11.62
CA ALA A 227 -0.82 -15.10 12.72
C ALA A 227 -1.53 -16.46 12.71
N ASP A 228 -1.35 -17.34 11.71
CA ASP A 228 -2.06 -18.62 11.57
C ASP A 228 -3.56 -18.44 11.28
N VAL A 229 -3.90 -17.46 10.44
CA VAL A 229 -5.25 -17.29 9.88
C VAL A 229 -5.39 -18.18 8.65
N ASP A 230 -6.51 -18.91 8.59
CA ASP A 230 -6.83 -19.77 7.45
C ASP A 230 -6.96 -18.96 6.14
N TYR A 231 -6.28 -19.43 5.09
CA TYR A 231 -6.28 -18.79 3.77
C TYR A 231 -7.68 -18.76 3.15
N ASP A 232 -8.55 -19.72 3.45
CA ASP A 232 -9.90 -19.76 2.90
C ASP A 232 -10.78 -18.59 3.37
N LYS A 233 -10.42 -18.00 4.52
CA LYS A 233 -11.08 -16.81 5.09
C LYS A 233 -10.54 -15.51 4.50
N LEU A 234 -9.39 -15.55 3.83
CA LEU A 234 -8.81 -14.38 3.16
C LEU A 234 -9.48 -14.19 1.80
N ARG A 235 -10.36 -13.19 1.72
CA ARG A 235 -11.05 -12.85 0.48
C ARG A 235 -10.39 -11.64 -0.17
N GLU A 236 -10.12 -11.76 -1.46
CA GLU A 236 -9.68 -10.63 -2.27
C GLU A 236 -10.82 -9.61 -2.44
N MET A 237 -10.47 -8.33 -2.60
CA MET A 237 -11.42 -7.22 -2.75
C MET A 237 -12.53 -7.50 -3.78
N ASP A 238 -12.19 -8.02 -4.97
CA ASP A 238 -13.15 -8.25 -6.05
C ASP A 238 -14.19 -9.34 -5.70
N SER A 239 -13.80 -10.34 -4.88
CA SER A 239 -14.70 -11.43 -4.48
C SER A 239 -15.57 -11.05 -3.29
N ILE A 240 -15.06 -10.25 -2.35
CA ILE A 240 -15.80 -9.86 -1.13
C ILE A 240 -16.70 -8.63 -1.32
N ASN A 241 -16.38 -7.74 -2.26
CA ASN A 241 -17.13 -6.50 -2.47
C ASN A 241 -18.65 -6.68 -2.67
N PRO A 242 -19.14 -7.64 -3.49
CA PRO A 242 -20.57 -7.88 -3.65
C PRO A 242 -21.30 -8.30 -2.37
N SER A 243 -20.56 -8.75 -1.36
CA SER A 243 -21.11 -9.33 -0.15
C SER A 243 -21.28 -8.33 1.00
N PHE A 244 -20.75 -7.10 0.90
CA PHE A 244 -20.83 -6.11 1.98
C PHE A 244 -22.27 -5.70 2.34
N GLU A 245 -23.20 -5.70 1.37
CA GLU A 245 -24.63 -5.42 1.63
C GLU A 245 -25.29 -6.44 2.58
N GLN A 246 -24.71 -7.64 2.68
CA GLN A 246 -25.16 -8.72 3.56
C GLN A 246 -24.33 -8.83 4.85
N THR A 247 -23.35 -7.94 5.03
CA THR A 247 -22.48 -7.94 6.20
C THR A 247 -23.10 -7.13 7.34
N ASP A 248 -23.16 -7.71 8.53
CA ASP A 248 -23.72 -7.04 9.71
C ASP A 248 -22.72 -6.01 10.25
N VAL A 249 -21.45 -6.40 10.43
CA VAL A 249 -20.41 -5.51 10.95
C VAL A 249 -19.15 -5.59 10.08
N SER A 250 -18.67 -4.44 9.61
CA SER A 250 -17.33 -4.31 9.04
C SER A 250 -16.36 -3.72 10.05
N LEU A 251 -15.39 -4.51 10.48
CA LEU A 251 -14.38 -4.11 11.46
C LEU A 251 -13.10 -3.66 10.76
N ILE A 252 -12.91 -2.35 10.67
CA ILE A 252 -11.78 -1.73 9.98
C ILE A 252 -10.66 -1.47 10.97
N ILE A 253 -9.48 -2.05 10.74
CA ILE A 253 -8.35 -1.97 11.67
C ILE A 253 -7.18 -1.26 11.03
N GLY A 254 -7.07 0.05 11.28
CA GLY A 254 -5.95 0.85 10.80
C GLY A 254 -5.89 1.03 9.28
N ALA A 255 -7.02 0.91 8.58
CA ALA A 255 -7.17 1.28 7.18
C ALA A 255 -7.83 2.66 7.04
N ASN A 256 -7.50 3.39 5.97
CA ASN A 256 -8.09 4.68 5.68
C ASN A 256 -8.39 4.84 4.18
N ASP A 257 -7.35 4.98 3.35
CA ASP A 257 -7.53 5.31 1.92
C ASP A 257 -8.25 4.19 1.15
N ILE A 258 -7.96 2.92 1.48
CA ILE A 258 -8.55 1.73 0.84
C ILE A 258 -10.04 1.49 1.14
N VAL A 259 -10.60 2.28 2.06
CA VAL A 259 -12.01 2.26 2.47
C VAL A 259 -12.67 3.63 2.29
N ASN A 260 -12.02 4.56 1.60
CA ASN A 260 -12.50 5.95 1.48
C ASN A 260 -13.48 6.12 0.31
N PRO A 261 -14.79 6.32 0.54
CA PRO A 261 -15.81 6.37 -0.52
C PRO A 261 -15.59 7.48 -1.56
N VAL A 262 -14.80 8.51 -1.22
CA VAL A 262 -14.42 9.61 -2.10
C VAL A 262 -13.80 9.12 -3.41
N ALA A 263 -13.13 7.96 -3.39
CA ALA A 263 -12.60 7.34 -4.61
C ALA A 263 -13.69 7.08 -5.67
N ARG A 264 -14.94 6.83 -5.25
CA ARG A 264 -16.09 6.57 -6.14
C ARG A 264 -16.93 7.82 -6.40
N THR A 265 -17.02 8.73 -5.43
CA THR A 265 -17.99 9.84 -5.45
C THR A 265 -17.43 11.16 -5.95
N ASP A 266 -16.12 11.40 -5.80
CA ASP A 266 -15.49 12.68 -6.16
C ASP A 266 -14.42 12.49 -7.25
N PRO A 267 -14.71 12.85 -8.51
CA PRO A 267 -13.74 12.80 -9.60
C PRO A 267 -12.53 13.73 -9.41
N SER A 268 -12.64 14.73 -8.54
CA SER A 268 -11.59 15.70 -8.26
C SER A 268 -10.63 15.25 -7.16
N SER A 269 -10.85 14.10 -6.53
CA SER A 269 -10.01 13.60 -5.44
C SER A 269 -8.69 12.97 -5.94
N PRO A 270 -7.59 13.02 -5.16
CA PRO A 270 -6.34 12.35 -5.50
C PRO A 270 -6.47 10.82 -5.64
N ILE A 271 -7.51 10.23 -5.04
CA ILE A 271 -7.81 8.79 -5.11
C ILE A 271 -9.00 8.48 -6.02
N ALA A 272 -9.47 9.43 -6.84
CA ALA A 272 -10.59 9.23 -7.75
C ALA A 272 -10.34 8.02 -8.67
N GLY A 273 -11.31 7.11 -8.74
CA GLY A 273 -11.24 5.89 -9.54
C GLY A 273 -10.37 4.76 -8.96
N MET A 274 -9.77 4.94 -7.78
CA MET A 274 -9.11 3.86 -7.05
C MET A 274 -10.17 2.80 -6.66
N PRO A 275 -9.99 1.51 -7.01
CA PRO A 275 -10.79 0.45 -6.43
C PRO A 275 -10.69 0.51 -4.91
N ILE A 276 -11.80 0.37 -4.20
CA ILE A 276 -11.84 0.37 -2.74
C ILE A 276 -12.73 -0.77 -2.25
N LEU A 277 -12.63 -1.06 -0.95
CA LEU A 277 -13.58 -1.96 -0.29
C LEU A 277 -14.87 -1.20 0.01
N ASP A 278 -16.00 -1.75 -0.45
CA ASP A 278 -17.35 -1.16 -0.31
C ASP A 278 -17.94 -1.31 1.11
N VAL A 279 -17.10 -1.08 2.13
CA VAL A 279 -17.45 -1.23 3.56
C VAL A 279 -18.59 -0.32 3.99
N ASP A 280 -18.80 0.80 3.30
CA ASP A 280 -19.89 1.73 3.53
C ASP A 280 -21.27 1.11 3.32
N LYS A 281 -21.36 0.00 2.58
CA LYS A 281 -22.60 -0.75 2.33
C LYS A 281 -22.98 -1.72 3.45
N SER A 282 -22.09 -1.97 4.41
CA SER A 282 -22.37 -2.82 5.56
C SER A 282 -23.40 -2.18 6.50
N ARG A 283 -24.13 -3.00 7.26
CA ARG A 283 -25.14 -2.47 8.21
C ARG A 283 -24.51 -1.55 9.25
N THR A 284 -23.38 -1.96 9.81
CA THR A 284 -22.58 -1.16 10.74
C THR A 284 -21.10 -1.25 10.38
N VAL A 285 -20.39 -0.13 10.47
CA VAL A 285 -18.94 -0.05 10.26
C VAL A 285 -18.29 0.39 11.56
N VAL A 286 -17.27 -0.32 12.00
CA VAL A 286 -16.47 0.04 13.17
C VAL A 286 -15.05 0.32 12.73
N VAL A 287 -14.54 1.50 13.03
CA VAL A 287 -13.19 1.92 12.63
C VAL A 287 -12.30 2.05 13.85
N ILE A 288 -11.25 1.22 13.92
CA ILE A 288 -10.21 1.27 14.93
C ILE A 288 -9.04 2.13 14.43
N LYS A 289 -8.85 3.30 15.04
CA LYS A 289 -7.70 4.19 14.78
C LYS A 289 -7.39 5.09 15.98
N ARG A 290 -6.18 5.64 16.04
CA ARG A 290 -5.73 6.49 17.17
C ARG A 290 -6.36 7.89 17.20
N SER A 291 -6.69 8.46 16.04
CA SER A 291 -7.15 9.84 15.88
C SER A 291 -7.85 10.02 14.54
N LEU A 292 -8.42 11.17 14.23
CA LEU A 292 -8.97 11.49 12.90
C LEU A 292 -7.92 11.82 11.83
N SER A 293 -6.63 11.58 12.10
CA SER A 293 -5.54 11.85 11.14
C SER A 293 -5.76 11.15 9.80
N PRO A 294 -5.41 11.81 8.67
CA PRO A 294 -5.57 11.27 7.33
C PRO A 294 -4.65 10.08 7.09
N GLY A 295 -4.95 9.34 6.02
CA GLY A 295 -4.12 8.24 5.53
C GLY A 295 -2.92 8.75 4.76
N PHE A 296 -2.45 7.94 3.81
CA PHE A 296 -1.32 8.35 2.98
C PHE A 296 -1.70 9.46 2.00
N ALA A 297 -2.89 9.37 1.39
CA ALA A 297 -3.37 10.36 0.44
C ALA A 297 -3.57 11.77 1.05
N GLY A 298 -3.51 11.90 2.37
CA GLY A 298 -3.59 13.20 3.05
C GLY A 298 -4.98 13.84 3.02
N ILE A 299 -6.00 13.10 2.61
CA ILE A 299 -7.38 13.58 2.51
C ILE A 299 -8.26 13.09 3.68
N PRO A 300 -9.31 13.83 4.05
CA PRO A 300 -10.32 13.33 4.98
C PRO A 300 -11.11 12.15 4.37
N ASN A 301 -11.71 11.34 5.23
CA ASN A 301 -12.51 10.19 4.83
C ASN A 301 -13.95 10.33 5.35
N PRO A 302 -14.92 10.68 4.48
CA PRO A 302 -16.32 10.83 4.84
C PRO A 302 -16.95 9.59 5.49
N LEU A 303 -16.39 8.38 5.29
CA LEU A 303 -16.85 7.17 5.97
C LEU A 303 -16.88 7.35 7.49
N PHE A 304 -15.91 8.07 8.06
CA PHE A 304 -15.83 8.27 9.52
C PHE A 304 -16.96 9.13 10.09
N ALA A 305 -17.66 9.87 9.23
CA ALA A 305 -18.83 10.68 9.57
C ALA A 305 -20.14 10.10 9.01
N ALA A 306 -20.11 8.88 8.43
CA ALA A 306 -21.29 8.21 7.91
C ALA A 306 -22.21 7.73 9.05
N ASP A 307 -23.51 7.64 8.78
CA ASP A 307 -24.49 7.36 9.82
C ASP A 307 -24.36 5.95 10.42
N ASN A 308 -23.90 4.99 9.62
CA ASN A 308 -23.66 3.60 10.01
C ASN A 308 -22.24 3.37 10.57
N THR A 309 -21.42 4.40 10.75
CA THR A 309 -20.04 4.25 11.21
C THR A 309 -19.86 4.66 12.67
N LEU A 310 -19.08 3.85 13.40
CA LEU A 310 -18.65 4.08 14.77
C LEU A 310 -17.11 4.09 14.84
N MET A 311 -16.56 5.06 15.55
CA MET A 311 -15.12 5.20 15.76
C MET A 311 -14.72 4.64 17.12
N LEU A 312 -13.88 3.60 17.12
CA LEU A 312 -13.22 3.10 18.31
C LEU A 312 -11.80 3.68 18.37
N PHE A 313 -11.63 4.73 19.17
CA PHE A 313 -10.34 5.41 19.28
C PHE A 313 -9.37 4.64 20.18
N GLY A 314 -8.22 4.26 19.62
CA GLY A 314 -7.20 3.53 20.38
C GLY A 314 -6.01 3.11 19.53
N ASP A 315 -4.97 2.61 20.21
CA ASP A 315 -3.94 1.83 19.53
C ASP A 315 -4.56 0.53 18.99
N GLY A 316 -4.18 0.12 17.78
CA GLY A 316 -4.82 -1.01 17.10
C GLY A 316 -4.74 -2.31 17.88
N LYS A 317 -3.66 -2.55 18.62
CA LYS A 317 -3.50 -3.75 19.44
C LYS A 317 -4.30 -3.65 20.72
N GLN A 318 -4.20 -2.51 21.42
CA GLN A 318 -4.91 -2.31 22.68
C GLN A 318 -6.43 -2.35 22.49
N ALA A 319 -6.95 -1.65 21.48
CA ALA A 319 -8.38 -1.61 21.19
C ALA A 319 -8.94 -3.01 20.88
N VAL A 320 -8.19 -3.86 20.17
CA VAL A 320 -8.61 -5.25 19.90
C VAL A 320 -8.54 -6.10 21.18
N LEU A 321 -7.56 -5.89 22.05
CA LEU A 321 -7.51 -6.58 23.35
C LEU A 321 -8.71 -6.20 24.24
N ASP A 322 -9.06 -4.91 24.27
CA ASP A 322 -10.20 -4.41 25.04
C ASP A 322 -11.51 -4.98 24.49
N LEU A 323 -11.64 -5.09 23.15
CA LEU A 323 -12.76 -5.78 22.51
C LEU A 323 -12.84 -7.26 22.88
N ILE A 324 -11.73 -7.98 22.87
CA ILE A 324 -11.70 -9.40 23.27
C ILE A 324 -12.17 -9.57 24.72
N ALA A 325 -11.76 -8.67 25.62
CA ALA A 325 -12.21 -8.69 27.00
C ALA A 325 -13.72 -8.45 27.10
N ALA A 326 -14.22 -7.40 26.44
CA ALA A 326 -15.63 -7.06 26.46
C ALA A 326 -16.53 -8.14 25.84
N VAL A 327 -16.13 -8.79 24.74
CA VAL A 327 -16.90 -9.89 24.12
C VAL A 327 -16.95 -11.13 25.02
N LYS A 328 -15.93 -11.37 25.87
CA LYS A 328 -15.96 -12.48 26.83
C LYS A 328 -16.88 -12.23 28.03
N ASP A 329 -17.11 -10.96 28.35
CA ASP A 329 -17.94 -10.52 29.47
C ASP A 329 -19.43 -10.35 29.07
N THR A 330 -19.75 -10.50 27.79
CA THR A 330 -21.11 -10.46 27.23
C THR A 330 -21.74 -11.84 27.25
#